data_AF-A0A938SQH7-F1
#
_entry.id   AF-A0A938SQH7-F1
#
_cell.length_a   1.000
_cell.length_b   1.000
_cell.length_c   1.000
_cell.angle_alpha   90.00
_cell.angle_beta   90.00
_cell.angle_gamma   90.00
#
_symmetry.space_group_name_H-M   'P 1'
#
loop_
_entity.id
_entity.type
_entity.pdbx_description
1 polymer ?
#
loop_
_entity_poly.entity_id
_entity_poly.type
_entity_poly.pdbx_seq_one_letter_code
_entity_poly.pdbx_strand_id
1 'polypeptide(L)'
;MKQTLRIMVIAAVVLGPVTAPLQAQGVLGTAFKKKYTLRSVACVVCHIKTEAEDEHPLNDLGITLARRLEGRNVTQRLDAVENADETARDKVKEEVQKELLDVLKELDAMKAPSGKTYPDALRAGEIECAKPRK
;
A
#
# COMPACT_ATOMS: atom_id res chain seq x y z
N MET A 1 -39.31 10.69 -45.01
CA MET A 1 -38.82 9.36 -44.59
C MET A 1 -37.65 9.56 -43.64
N LYS A 2 -37.77 9.03 -42.43
CA LYS A 2 -36.75 9.00 -41.38
C LYS A 2 -35.69 7.95 -41.78
N GLN A 3 -34.40 8.23 -41.62
CA GLN A 3 -33.42 7.22 -41.18
C GLN A 3 -32.05 7.83 -40.84
N THR A 4 -31.89 8.03 -39.53
CA THR A 4 -30.74 7.58 -38.71
C THR A 4 -29.32 7.96 -39.15
N LEU A 5 -28.89 9.14 -38.70
CA LEU A 5 -27.50 9.45 -38.44
C LEU A 5 -26.98 8.55 -37.29
N ARG A 6 -26.22 7.51 -37.62
CA ARG A 6 -25.52 6.68 -36.63
C ARG A 6 -24.31 7.47 -36.11
N ILE A 7 -24.50 8.16 -34.98
CA ILE A 7 -23.40 8.69 -34.19
C ILE A 7 -22.74 7.48 -33.53
N MET A 8 -21.61 7.03 -34.08
CA MET A 8 -20.70 6.13 -33.37
C MET A 8 -20.11 6.90 -32.20
N VAL A 9 -20.64 6.65 -31.00
CA VAL A 9 -20.00 7.04 -29.76
C VAL A 9 -18.75 6.18 -29.63
N ILE A 10 -17.59 6.75 -29.98
CA ILE A 10 -16.30 6.21 -29.61
C ILE A 10 -16.21 6.36 -28.10
N ALA A 11 -16.50 5.28 -27.37
CA ALA A 11 -16.18 5.17 -25.96
C ALA A 11 -14.66 5.15 -25.84
N ALA A 12 -14.06 6.33 -25.74
CA ALA A 12 -12.70 6.51 -25.27
C ALA A 12 -12.69 6.05 -23.80
N VAL A 13 -12.39 4.77 -23.60
CA VAL A 13 -11.96 4.26 -22.30
C VAL A 13 -10.68 5.02 -21.98
N VAL A 14 -10.80 6.03 -21.13
CA VAL A 14 -9.68 6.70 -20.49
C VAL A 14 -9.01 5.64 -19.62
N LEU A 15 -8.10 4.88 -20.23
CA LEU A 15 -7.06 4.17 -19.53
C LEU A 15 -6.13 5.25 -18.97
N GLY A 16 -6.54 5.83 -17.84
CA GLY A 16 -5.61 6.56 -17.00
C GLY A 16 -4.42 5.65 -16.70
N PRO A 17 -3.19 6.19 -16.57
CA PRO A 17 -2.04 5.39 -16.22
C PRO A 17 -2.32 4.74 -14.87
N VAL A 18 -2.69 3.46 -14.89
CA VAL A 18 -2.63 2.60 -13.71
C VAL A 18 -1.14 2.40 -13.49
N THR A 19 -0.49 3.37 -12.87
CA THR A 19 0.89 3.22 -12.41
C THR A 19 0.86 2.02 -11.48
N ALA A 20 1.45 0.91 -11.92
CA ALA A 20 1.58 -0.26 -11.08
C ALA A 20 2.17 0.19 -9.74
N PRO A 21 1.63 -0.26 -8.60
CA PRO A 21 2.18 0.11 -7.31
C PRO A 21 3.66 -0.27 -7.29
N LEU A 22 4.51 0.63 -6.81
CA LEU A 22 5.94 0.38 -6.62
C LEU A 22 6.12 -0.96 -5.87
N GLN A 23 7.12 -1.78 -6.23
CA GLN A 23 7.25 -3.13 -5.68
C GLN A 23 7.21 -3.17 -4.15
N ALA A 24 7.85 -2.18 -3.50
CA ALA A 24 7.83 -2.00 -2.05
C ALA A 24 6.43 -1.85 -1.46
N GLN A 25 5.54 -1.13 -2.16
CA GLN A 25 4.15 -0.97 -1.76
C GLN A 25 3.38 -2.30 -1.83
N GLY A 26 3.61 -3.09 -2.88
CA GLY A 26 3.01 -4.42 -3.02
C GLY A 26 3.41 -5.38 -1.89
N VAL A 27 4.70 -5.40 -1.56
CA VAL A 27 5.24 -6.24 -0.47
C VAL A 27 4.74 -5.76 0.89
N LEU A 28 4.73 -4.45 1.15
CA LEU A 28 4.20 -3.86 2.39
C LEU A 28 2.70 -4.14 2.57
N GLY A 29 1.91 -3.97 1.50
CA GLY A 29 0.48 -4.28 1.54
C GLY A 29 0.22 -5.76 1.84
N THR A 30 1.08 -6.66 1.35
CA THR A 30 1.02 -8.10 1.66
C THR A 30 1.38 -8.38 3.12
N ALA A 31 2.42 -7.73 3.66
CA ALA A 31 2.80 -7.83 5.07
C ALA A 31 1.65 -7.37 5.99
N PHE A 32 1.03 -6.22 5.70
CA PHE A 32 -0.13 -5.71 6.45
C PHE A 32 -1.31 -6.67 6.44
N LYS A 33 -1.70 -7.16 5.26
CA LYS A 33 -2.80 -8.12 5.11
C LYS A 33 -2.55 -9.39 5.92
N LYS A 34 -1.31 -9.90 5.90
CA LYS A 34 -0.92 -11.11 6.64
C LYS A 34 -0.91 -10.87 8.15
N LYS A 35 -0.32 -9.76 8.61
CA LYS A 35 -0.17 -9.45 10.04
C LYS A 35 -1.50 -9.15 10.73
N TYR A 36 -2.34 -8.33 10.10
CA TYR A 36 -3.58 -7.83 10.71
C TYR A 36 -4.84 -8.49 10.14
N THR A 37 -4.69 -9.56 9.35
CA THR A 37 -5.80 -10.32 8.76
C THR A 37 -6.77 -9.41 7.98
N LEU A 38 -6.23 -8.47 7.21
CA LEU A 38 -7.01 -7.49 6.44
C LEU A 38 -7.43 -8.09 5.09
N ARG A 39 -8.60 -7.66 4.58
CA ARG A 39 -9.04 -7.99 3.22
C ARG A 39 -8.30 -7.14 2.19
N SER A 40 -8.15 -5.86 2.49
CA SER A 40 -7.50 -4.88 1.61
C SER A 40 -6.73 -3.85 2.43
N VAL A 41 -5.68 -3.32 1.82
CA VAL A 41 -4.85 -2.21 2.32
C VAL A 41 -4.72 -1.25 1.15
N ALA A 42 -5.05 0.02 1.37
CA ALA A 42 -4.96 1.08 0.36
C ALA A 42 -3.86 2.08 0.71
N CYS A 43 -3.45 2.91 -0.26
CA CYS A 43 -2.41 3.93 -0.04
C CYS A 43 -2.70 4.83 1.15
N VAL A 44 -3.99 5.14 1.39
CA VAL A 44 -4.44 6.03 2.46
C VAL A 44 -4.25 5.45 3.87
N VAL A 45 -3.88 4.17 3.99
CA VAL A 45 -3.45 3.61 5.27
C VAL A 45 -2.18 4.32 5.76
N CYS A 46 -1.28 4.71 4.85
CA CYS A 46 -0.03 5.39 5.19
C CYS A 46 0.02 6.86 4.71
N HIS A 47 -0.82 7.24 3.75
CA HIS A 47 -0.83 8.58 3.16
C HIS A 47 -2.13 9.29 3.51
N ILE A 48 -2.09 10.61 3.60
CA ILE A 48 -3.29 11.44 3.69
C ILE A 48 -3.83 11.57 2.26
N LYS A 49 -5.13 11.34 2.09
CA LYS A 49 -5.79 11.57 0.81
C LYS A 49 -5.87 13.08 0.56
N THR A 50 -5.28 13.53 -0.53
CA THR A 50 -5.31 14.93 -0.98
C THR A 50 -6.03 15.01 -2.32
N GLU A 51 -6.54 16.20 -2.66
CA GLU A 51 -7.13 16.47 -3.98
C GLU A 51 -6.07 16.78 -5.06
N ALA A 52 -4.82 17.02 -4.64
CA ALA A 52 -3.69 17.25 -5.53
C ALA A 52 -3.01 15.90 -5.85
N GLU A 53 -2.96 15.52 -7.12
CA GLU A 53 -2.42 14.22 -7.57
C GLU A 53 -0.94 14.02 -7.20
N ASP A 54 -0.16 15.10 -7.08
CA ASP A 54 1.30 15.01 -6.88
C ASP A 54 1.73 15.02 -5.41
N GLU A 55 0.80 15.28 -4.47
CA GLU A 55 1.13 15.36 -3.05
C GLU A 55 0.50 14.19 -2.30
N HIS A 56 1.32 13.23 -1.90
CA HIS A 56 0.90 12.14 -1.02
C HIS A 56 1.64 12.26 0.32
N PRO A 57 1.29 13.22 1.19
CA PRO A 57 1.92 13.36 2.49
C PRO A 57 1.61 12.13 3.36
N LEU A 58 2.58 11.70 4.16
CA LEU A 58 2.39 10.59 5.08
C LEU A 58 1.50 11.02 6.26
N ASN A 59 0.60 10.13 6.67
CA ASN A 59 -0.08 10.26 7.96
C ASN A 59 0.84 9.76 9.10
N ASP A 60 0.39 9.83 10.36
CA ASP A 60 1.22 9.43 11.51
C ASP A 60 1.69 7.97 11.46
N LEU A 61 0.86 7.06 10.93
CA LEU A 61 1.26 5.67 10.70
C LEU A 61 2.35 5.59 9.62
N GLY A 62 2.17 6.30 8.50
CA GLY A 62 3.13 6.38 7.41
C GLY A 62 4.49 6.94 7.86
N ILE A 63 4.49 8.02 8.65
CA ILE A 63 5.70 8.62 9.22
C ILE A 63 6.38 7.62 10.16
N THR A 64 5.60 6.95 11.01
CA THR A 64 6.14 5.94 11.94
C THR A 64 6.77 4.78 11.19
N LEU A 65 6.13 4.27 10.14
CA LEU A 65 6.70 3.22 9.29
C LEU A 65 7.98 3.70 8.59
N ALA A 66 7.95 4.89 7.98
CA ALA A 66 9.10 5.44 7.27
C ALA A 66 10.35 5.53 8.18
N ARG A 67 10.18 6.02 9.42
CA ARG A 67 11.27 6.08 10.41
C ARG A 67 11.82 4.71 10.81
N ARG A 68 11.01 3.65 10.74
CA ARG A 68 11.42 2.29 11.15
C ARG A 68 12.08 1.53 10.01
N LEU A 69 11.77 1.93 8.78
CA LEU A 69 12.34 1.44 7.55
C LEU A 69 13.54 2.27 7.07
N GLU A 70 13.83 3.38 7.74
CA GLU A 70 15.00 4.20 7.50
C GLU A 70 16.28 3.35 7.56
N GLY A 71 17.15 3.50 6.56
CA GLY A 71 18.40 2.74 6.44
C GLY A 71 18.26 1.28 5.98
N ARG A 72 17.04 0.73 5.84
CA ARG A 72 16.82 -0.66 5.38
C ARG A 72 16.82 -0.82 3.85
N ASN A 73 16.79 0.29 3.12
CA ASN A 73 16.89 0.34 1.65
C ASN A 73 15.92 -0.60 0.92
N VAL A 74 14.71 -0.78 1.47
CA VAL A 74 13.71 -1.73 0.96
C VAL A 74 13.41 -1.53 -0.53
N THR A 75 13.14 -0.29 -0.94
CA THR A 75 12.84 0.04 -2.34
C THR A 75 14.02 -0.31 -3.25
N GLN A 76 15.23 0.14 -2.90
CA GLN A 76 16.44 -0.13 -3.68
C GLN A 76 16.72 -1.62 -3.84
N ARG A 77 16.50 -2.42 -2.79
CA ARG A 77 16.68 -3.88 -2.82
C ARG A 77 15.70 -4.56 -3.77
N LEU A 78 14.44 -4.13 -3.78
CA LEU A 78 13.42 -4.67 -4.68
C LEU A 78 13.64 -4.23 -6.13
N ASP A 79 14.01 -2.98 -6.35
CA ASP A 79 14.30 -2.45 -7.68
C ASP A 79 15.54 -3.13 -8.29
N ALA A 80 16.56 -3.44 -7.48
CA ALA A 80 17.77 -4.15 -7.92
C ALA A 80 17.50 -5.55 -8.48
N VAL A 81 16.37 -6.17 -8.13
CA VAL A 81 15.98 -7.50 -8.61
C VAL A 81 14.74 -7.49 -9.50
N GLU A 82 14.29 -6.31 -9.96
CA GLU A 82 13.10 -6.19 -10.80
C GLU A 82 13.21 -7.06 -12.06
N ASN A 83 14.38 -7.01 -12.70
CA ASN A 83 14.70 -7.72 -13.94
C ASN A 83 15.46 -9.05 -13.72
N ALA A 84 15.61 -9.49 -12.47
CA ALA A 84 16.21 -10.78 -12.17
C ALA A 84 15.25 -11.95 -12.47
N ASP A 85 15.76 -13.17 -12.44
CA ASP A 85 14.92 -14.36 -12.51
C ASP A 85 13.93 -14.43 -11.34
N GLU A 86 12.86 -15.20 -11.53
CA GLU A 86 11.78 -15.32 -10.55
C GLU A 86 12.27 -15.79 -9.18
N THR A 87 13.21 -16.73 -9.14
CA THR A 87 13.72 -17.28 -7.87
C THR A 87 14.50 -16.22 -7.09
N ALA A 88 15.37 -15.46 -7.76
CA ALA A 88 16.12 -14.37 -7.14
C ALA A 88 15.19 -13.25 -6.63
N ARG A 89 14.20 -12.87 -7.45
CA ARG A 89 13.23 -11.84 -7.10
C ARG A 89 12.34 -12.24 -5.92
N ASP A 90 11.87 -13.49 -5.90
CA ASP A 90 11.03 -13.98 -4.83
C ASP A 90 11.78 -14.10 -3.51
N LYS A 91 13.05 -14.53 -3.55
CA LYS A 91 13.90 -14.55 -2.35
C LYS A 91 14.03 -13.17 -1.71
N VAL A 92 14.31 -12.13 -2.49
CA VAL A 92 14.40 -10.75 -1.95
C VAL A 92 13.04 -10.26 -1.46
N LYS A 93 11.94 -10.56 -2.17
CA LYS A 93 10.59 -10.22 -1.72
C LYS A 93 10.25 -10.88 -0.38
N GLU A 94 10.61 -12.15 -0.19
CA GLU A 94 10.39 -12.87 1.07
C GLU A 94 11.21 -12.28 2.22
N GLU A 95 12.50 -11.98 1.98
CA GLU A 95 13.37 -11.33 2.96
C GLU A 95 12.82 -9.97 3.39
N VAL A 96 12.47 -9.12 2.41
CA VAL A 96 11.84 -7.82 2.66
C VAL A 96 10.50 -8.01 3.38
N GLN A 97 9.66 -8.93 2.95
CA GLN A 97 8.37 -9.18 3.60
C GLN A 97 8.55 -9.57 5.07
N LYS A 98 9.55 -10.41 5.39
CA LYS A 98 9.86 -10.79 6.76
C LYS A 98 10.30 -9.58 7.60
N GLU A 99 11.18 -8.74 7.07
CA GLU A 99 11.60 -7.50 7.74
C GLU A 99 10.43 -6.55 7.98
N LEU A 100 9.54 -6.38 6.99
CA LEU A 100 8.34 -5.58 7.13
C LEU A 100 7.40 -6.17 8.20
N LEU A 101 7.22 -7.49 8.24
CA LEU A 101 6.43 -8.14 9.29
C LEU A 101 7.01 -7.91 10.69
N ASP A 102 8.34 -7.86 10.84
CA ASP A 102 8.98 -7.57 12.11
C ASP A 102 8.77 -6.10 12.53
N VAL A 103 8.88 -5.15 11.59
CA VAL A 103 8.50 -3.75 11.83
C VAL A 103 7.02 -3.62 12.23
N LEU A 104 6.12 -4.38 11.59
CA LEU A 104 4.71 -4.38 11.97
C LEU A 104 4.48 -4.99 13.36
N LYS A 105 5.31 -5.94 13.83
CA LYS A 105 5.22 -6.42 15.21
C LYS A 105 5.63 -5.34 16.21
N GLU A 106 6.63 -4.51 15.89
CA GLU A 106 7.01 -3.38 16.75
C GLU A 106 5.85 -2.39 16.89
N LEU A 107 5.04 -2.21 15.84
CA LEU A 107 3.84 -1.37 15.88
C LEU A 107 2.75 -1.89 16.82
N ASP A 108 2.71 -3.19 17.15
CA ASP A 108 1.67 -3.76 18.00
C ASP A 108 1.64 -3.13 19.40
N ALA A 109 2.81 -2.71 19.89
CA ALA A 109 2.95 -2.08 21.20
C ALA A 109 2.84 -0.54 21.15
N MET A 110 2.82 0.05 19.95
CA MET A 110 2.81 1.50 19.78
C MET A 110 1.40 2.06 19.81
N LYS A 111 1.24 3.22 20.45
CA LYS A 111 -0.01 3.96 20.48
C LYS A 111 -0.14 4.83 19.23
N ALA A 112 -1.31 4.77 18.61
CA ALA A 112 -1.78 5.74 17.64
C ALA A 112 -2.15 7.07 18.36
N PRO A 113 -2.31 8.18 17.63
CA PRO A 113 -2.75 9.45 18.19
C PRO A 113 -4.06 9.39 18.98
N SER A 114 -4.95 8.43 18.66
CA SER A 114 -6.20 8.18 19.39
C SER A 114 -6.00 7.58 20.79
N GLY A 115 -4.75 7.23 21.16
CA GLY A 115 -4.40 6.59 22.43
C GLY A 115 -4.55 5.07 22.45
N LYS A 116 -5.20 4.48 21.43
CA LYS A 116 -5.26 3.03 21.19
C LYS A 116 -3.96 2.52 20.58
N THR A 117 -3.72 1.21 20.65
CA THR A 117 -2.63 0.59 19.89
C THR A 117 -2.92 0.68 18.38
N TYR A 118 -1.89 0.69 17.53
CA TYR A 118 -2.11 0.65 16.08
C TYR A 118 -2.97 -0.55 15.62
N PRO A 119 -2.79 -1.78 16.13
CA PRO A 119 -3.69 -2.90 15.80
C PRO A 119 -5.15 -2.62 16.16
N ASP A 120 -5.40 -2.03 17.32
CA ASP A 120 -6.77 -1.75 17.77
C ASP A 120 -7.40 -0.62 16.95
N ALA A 121 -6.63 0.42 16.62
CA ALA A 121 -7.06 1.49 15.73
C ALA A 121 -7.37 0.96 14.31
N LEU A 122 -6.53 0.06 13.77
CA LEU A 122 -6.78 -0.60 12.47
C LEU A 122 -8.05 -1.45 12.50
N ARG A 123 -8.27 -2.25 13.56
CA ARG A 123 -9.47 -3.09 13.71
C ARG A 123 -10.74 -2.27 13.91
N ALA A 124 -10.65 -1.17 14.64
CA ALA A 124 -11.75 -0.24 14.86
C ALA A 124 -12.09 0.58 13.61
N GLY A 125 -11.28 0.51 12.54
CA GLY A 125 -11.45 1.32 11.34
C GLY A 125 -11.13 2.81 11.54
N GLU A 126 -10.42 3.15 12.62
CA GLU A 126 -9.95 4.52 12.88
C GLU A 126 -8.84 4.95 11.93
N ILE A 127 -8.10 3.97 11.40
CA ILE A 127 -7.14 4.17 10.31
C ILE A 127 -7.83 3.80 9.01
N GLU A 128 -8.06 4.80 8.17
CA GLU A 128 -8.86 4.66 6.95
C GLU A 128 -8.38 3.54 6.03
N CYS A 129 -9.35 2.87 5.41
CA CYS A 129 -9.15 1.84 4.36
C CYS A 129 -8.32 0.61 4.74
N ALA A 130 -8.01 0.40 6.02
CA ALA A 130 -7.73 -0.94 6.53
C ALA A 130 -9.08 -1.66 6.72
N LYS A 131 -9.50 -2.48 5.75
CA LYS A 131 -10.75 -3.24 5.88
C LYS A 131 -10.47 -4.59 6.55
N PRO A 132 -10.97 -4.84 7.77
CA PRO A 132 -10.85 -6.15 8.40
C PRO A 132 -11.50 -7.23 7.53
N ARG A 133 -10.99 -8.46 7.57
CA ARG A 133 -11.78 -9.61 7.11
C ARG A 133 -12.95 -9.77 8.08
N LYS A 134 -14.18 -9.66 7.56
CA LYS A 134 -15.40 -10.00 8.30
C LYS A 134 -15.38 -11.47 8.70
#